data_AF-A0A101VVB7-F1
#
_entry.id   AF-A0A101VVB7-F1
#
_cell.length_a   1.000
_cell.length_b   1.000
_cell.length_c   1.000
_cell.angle_alpha   90.00
_cell.angle_beta   90.00
_cell.angle_gamma   90.00
#
_symmetry.space_group_name_H-M   'P 1'
#
loop_
_entity.id
_entity.type
_entity.pdbx_description
1 polymer ?
#
loop_
_entity_poly.entity_id
_entity_poly.type
_entity_poly.pdbx_seq_one_letter_code
_entity_poly.pdbx_strand_id
1 'polypeptide(L)'
;MNILKQLIAIFKSDHPKSTPLIIIKSEIDDYEIKEYRSIEEVLAELENDPNVSKAKIEKLRSSLKNLKNKTVIKIRNGEIIESSTNKEL
;
A
#
# COMPACT_ATOMS: atom_id res chain seq x y z
N MET A 1 40.83 33.10 3.33
CA MET A 1 40.31 31.72 3.50
C MET A 1 38.80 31.79 3.34
N ASN A 2 38.27 31.19 2.27
CA ASN A 2 37.05 31.69 1.61
C ASN A 2 35.76 31.21 2.28
N ILE A 3 34.98 32.19 2.77
CA ILE A 3 33.64 32.06 3.38
C ILE A 3 32.65 31.31 2.46
N LEU A 4 32.90 31.34 1.14
CA LEU A 4 32.09 30.65 0.14
C LEU A 4 32.06 29.10 0.31
N LYS A 5 33.08 28.49 0.93
CA LYS A 5 33.10 27.03 1.15
C LYS A 5 32.18 26.58 2.30
N GLN A 6 31.85 27.45 3.26
CA GLN A 6 30.93 27.11 4.36
C GLN A 6 29.46 27.13 3.93
N LEU A 7 29.10 27.89 2.89
CA LEU A 7 27.72 27.94 2.36
C LEU A 7 27.33 26.67 1.57
N ILE A 8 28.30 25.91 1.05
CA ILE A 8 28.04 24.68 0.27
C ILE A 8 27.72 23.48 1.20
N ALA A 9 28.07 23.55 2.49
CA ALA A 9 27.76 22.51 3.46
C ALA A 9 26.27 22.44 3.84
N ILE A 10 25.49 23.48 3.54
CA ILE A 10 24.05 23.53 3.84
C ILE A 10 23.22 22.77 2.76
N PHE A 11 23.81 22.49 1.59
CA PHE A 11 23.13 21.84 0.47
C PHE A 11 23.37 20.33 0.37
N LYS A 12 23.82 19.67 1.44
CA LYS A 12 23.93 18.21 1.47
C LYS A 12 23.34 17.62 2.75
N SER A 13 22.08 17.25 2.66
CA SER A 13 21.58 16.00 3.24
C SER A 13 20.34 15.59 2.46
N ASP A 14 20.53 14.68 1.51
CA ASP A 14 19.47 13.86 0.93
C ASP A 14 18.86 13.01 2.05
N HIS A 15 17.79 13.51 2.67
CA HIS A 15 16.85 12.67 3.38
C HIS A 15 15.45 13.08 2.92
N PRO A 16 14.68 12.18 2.27
CA PRO A 16 13.28 12.46 2.05
C PRO A 16 12.67 12.70 3.43
N LYS A 17 12.14 13.91 3.64
CA LYS A 17 11.46 14.27 4.88
C LYS A 17 10.38 13.22 5.07
N SER A 18 10.58 12.33 6.05
CA SER A 18 9.58 11.39 6.50
C SER A 18 8.46 12.23 7.10
N THR A 19 7.46 12.55 6.28
CA THR A 19 6.26 13.23 6.75
C THR A 19 5.57 12.25 7.70
N PRO A 20 5.34 12.61 8.97
CA PRO A 20 4.66 11.72 9.89
C PRO A 20 3.26 11.43 9.35
N LEU A 21 2.96 10.15 9.15
CA LEU A 21 1.62 9.67 8.85
C LEU A 21 0.76 9.86 10.08
N ILE A 22 -0.05 10.93 10.09
CA ILE A 22 -1.06 11.15 11.13
C ILE A 22 -2.29 10.33 10.73
N ILE A 23 -2.46 9.16 11.35
CA ILE A 23 -3.68 8.36 11.22
C ILE A 23 -4.63 8.79 12.34
N ILE A 24 -5.59 9.65 12.02
CA ILE A 24 -6.71 9.96 12.92
C ILE A 24 -7.69 8.79 12.83
N LYS A 25 -7.69 7.91 13.83
CA LYS A 25 -8.73 6.88 13.98
C LYS A 25 -9.97 7.57 14.53
N SER A 26 -11.08 7.57 13.78
CA SER A 26 -12.38 7.86 14.37
C SER A 26 -12.68 6.75 15.36
N GLU A 27 -13.00 7.10 16.60
CA GLU A 27 -13.53 6.18 17.60
C GLU A 27 -14.82 5.57 17.04
N ILE A 28 -14.69 4.39 16.46
CA ILE A 28 -15.81 3.52 16.12
C ILE A 28 -15.78 2.49 17.25
N ASP A 29 -16.85 2.44 18.03
CA ASP A 29 -17.03 1.48 19.11
C ASP A 29 -16.64 0.06 18.65
N ASP A 30 -15.89 -0.64 19.51
CA ASP A 30 -15.27 -1.96 19.32
C ASP A 30 -16.26 -3.14 19.11
N TYR A 31 -17.29 -2.97 18.28
CA TYR A 31 -18.14 -4.08 17.88
C TYR A 31 -17.43 -4.88 16.79
N GLU A 32 -16.75 -5.94 17.23
CA GLU A 32 -16.14 -7.02 16.43
C GLU A 32 -15.00 -6.60 15.48
N ILE A 33 -13.91 -6.03 16.02
CA ILE A 33 -12.64 -6.06 15.30
C ILE A 33 -12.16 -7.51 15.22
N LYS A 34 -12.42 -8.15 14.07
CA LYS A 34 -11.91 -9.48 13.76
C LYS A 34 -10.52 -9.37 13.13
N GLU A 35 -9.52 -9.88 13.83
CA GLU A 35 -8.15 -9.94 13.33
C GLU A 35 -7.94 -11.17 12.43
N TYR A 36 -7.27 -10.96 11.30
CA TYR A 36 -6.91 -12.00 10.34
C TYR A 36 -5.39 -12.08 10.20
N ARG A 37 -4.86 -13.29 10.09
CA ARG A 37 -3.41 -13.53 9.97
C ARG A 37 -2.92 -13.44 8.53
N SER A 38 -3.82 -13.59 7.57
CA SER A 38 -3.49 -13.49 6.15
C SER A 38 -4.67 -13.00 5.32
N ILE A 39 -4.38 -12.54 4.11
CA ILE A 39 -5.43 -12.13 3.15
C ILE A 39 -6.20 -13.36 2.67
N GLU A 40 -5.54 -14.52 2.60
CA GLU A 40 -6.15 -15.80 2.25
C GLU A 40 -7.25 -16.21 3.26
N GLU A 41 -7.06 -15.94 4.56
CA GLU A 41 -8.10 -16.15 5.58
C GLU A 41 -9.33 -15.27 5.33
N VAL A 42 -9.13 -13.99 5.01
CA VAL A 42 -10.22 -13.06 4.67
C VAL A 42 -10.97 -13.53 3.43
N LEU A 43 -10.25 -13.97 2.39
CA LEU A 43 -10.86 -14.46 1.15
C LEU A 43 -11.70 -15.71 1.40
N ALA A 44 -11.22 -16.65 2.22
CA ALA A 44 -11.96 -17.86 2.56
C ALA A 44 -13.26 -17.55 3.33
N GLU A 45 -13.23 -16.56 4.21
CA GLU A 45 -14.44 -16.10 4.89
C GLU A 45 -15.45 -15.45 3.93
N LEU A 46 -14.97 -14.54 3.08
CA LEU A 46 -15.81 -13.89 2.07
C LEU A 46 -16.44 -14.90 1.09
N GLU A 47 -15.75 -16.00 0.77
CA GLU A 47 -16.31 -17.09 -0.06
C GLU A 47 -17.50 -17.80 0.56
N ASN A 48 -17.56 -17.84 1.89
CA ASN A 48 -18.64 -18.47 2.61
C ASN A 48 -19.78 -17.47 2.94
N ASP A 49 -19.58 -16.17 2.68
CA ASP A 49 -20.61 -15.15 2.91
C ASP A 49 -21.64 -15.15 1.76
N PRO A 50 -22.93 -15.47 2.03
CA PRO A 50 -23.98 -15.48 1.02
C PRO A 50 -24.27 -14.09 0.42
N ASN A 51 -23.86 -13.01 1.08
CA ASN A 51 -24.04 -11.64 0.62
C ASN A 51 -22.94 -11.19 -0.36
N VAL A 52 -21.86 -11.96 -0.47
CA VAL A 52 -20.74 -11.66 -1.35
C VAL A 52 -20.85 -12.49 -2.61
N SER A 53 -20.87 -11.83 -3.77
CA SER A 53 -20.92 -12.56 -5.03
C SER A 53 -19.56 -13.20 -5.35
N LYS A 54 -19.61 -14.45 -5.83
CA LYS A 54 -18.41 -15.19 -6.28
C LYS A 54 -17.58 -14.40 -7.31
N ALA A 55 -18.25 -13.66 -8.20
CA ALA A 55 -17.59 -12.82 -9.20
C ALA A 55 -16.73 -11.70 -8.58
N LYS A 56 -17.17 -11.09 -7.47
CA LYS A 56 -16.39 -10.08 -6.75
C LYS A 56 -15.15 -10.68 -6.10
N ILE A 57 -15.28 -11.89 -5.54
CA ILE A 57 -14.17 -12.59 -4.90
C ILE A 57 -13.11 -13.00 -5.93
N GLU A 58 -13.53 -13.53 -7.08
CA GLU A 58 -12.61 -13.89 -8.16
C GLU A 58 -11.89 -12.66 -8.73
N LYS A 59 -12.59 -11.53 -8.87
CA LYS A 59 -11.96 -10.26 -9.24
C LYS A 59 -10.91 -9.84 -8.21
N LEU A 60 -11.24 -9.92 -6.91
CA LEU A 60 -10.32 -9.59 -5.83
C LEU A 60 -9.08 -10.49 -5.83
N ARG A 61 -9.25 -11.81 -5.99
CA ARG A 61 -8.14 -12.78 -6.13
C ARG A 61 -7.23 -12.43 -7.29
N SER A 62 -7.80 -12.15 -8.45
CA SER A 62 -7.05 -11.76 -9.65
C SER A 62 -6.27 -10.47 -9.41
N SER A 63 -6.91 -9.45 -8.82
CA SER A 63 -6.25 -8.21 -8.43
C SER A 63 -5.08 -8.47 -7.48
N LEU A 64 -5.27 -9.26 -6.42
CA LEU A 64 -4.22 -9.60 -5.47
C LEU A 64 -3.04 -10.33 -6.11
N LYS A 65 -3.32 -11.32 -6.97
CA LYS A 65 -2.29 -12.05 -7.72
C LYS A 65 -1.48 -11.12 -8.62
N ASN A 66 -2.15 -10.17 -9.27
CA ASN A 66 -1.50 -9.18 -10.13
C ASN A 66 -0.62 -8.19 -9.34
N LEU A 67 -0.90 -8.01 -8.05
CA LEU A 67 -0.16 -7.11 -7.15
C LEU A 67 0.96 -7.79 -6.37
N LYS A 68 0.83 -9.09 -6.04
CA LYS A 68 1.71 -9.82 -5.09
C LYS A 68 3.20 -9.72 -5.40
N ASN A 69 3.57 -9.52 -6.66
CA ASN A 69 4.96 -9.45 -7.10
C ASN A 69 5.37 -8.07 -7.65
N LYS A 70 4.51 -7.05 -7.55
CA LYS A 70 4.77 -5.72 -8.11
C LYS A 70 5.48 -4.84 -7.09
N THR A 71 6.54 -4.18 -7.54
CA THR A 71 7.30 -3.22 -6.72
C THR A 71 6.82 -1.79 -6.95
N VAL A 72 6.25 -1.50 -8.11
CA VAL A 72 5.70 -0.19 -8.47
C VAL A 72 4.32 -0.37 -9.09
N ILE A 73 3.36 0.44 -8.64
CA ILE A 73 1.98 0.48 -9.13
C ILE A 73 1.61 1.95 -9.35
N LYS A 74 1.08 2.27 -10.53
CA LYS A 74 0.50 3.59 -10.82
C LYS A 74 -1.02 3.47 -10.95
N ILE A 75 -1.73 4.34 -10.24
CA ILE A 75 -3.20 4.33 -10.19
C ILE A 75 -3.74 5.67 -10.69
N ARG A 76 -4.79 5.63 -11.51
CA ARG A 76 -5.56 6.81 -11.94
C ARG A 76 -7.04 6.47 -11.84
N ASN A 77 -7.82 7.31 -11.16
CA ASN A 77 -9.27 7.13 -10.98
C ASN A 77 -9.68 5.75 -10.39
N GLY A 78 -8.87 5.22 -9.47
CA GLY A 78 -9.12 3.91 -8.85
C GLY A 78 -8.73 2.70 -9.71
N GLU A 79 -8.14 2.92 -10.90
CA GLU A 79 -7.68 1.86 -11.79
C GLU A 79 -6.15 1.82 -11.89
N ILE A 80 -5.59 0.62 -11.98
CA ILE A 80 -4.15 0.42 -12.19
C ILE A 80 -3.83 0.67 -13.66
N ILE A 81 -3.00 1.68 -13.94
CA ILE A 81 -2.58 2.05 -15.30
C ILE A 81 -1.18 1.53 -15.65
N GLU A 82 -0.33 1.25 -14.66
CA GLU A 82 1.01 0.70 -14.86
C GLU A 82 1.42 -0.12 -13.64
N SER A 83 2.09 -1.26 -13.86
CA SER A 83 2.73 -2.00 -12.78
C SER A 83 4.01 -2.69 -13.25
N SER A 84 5.06 -2.65 -12.44
CA SER A 84 6.34 -3.28 -12.76
C SER A 84 6.91 -4.06 -11.59
N THR A 85 7.80 -4.99 -11.92
CA THR A 85 8.61 -5.75 -10.97
C THR A 85 10.04 -5.26 -11.13
N ASN A 86 10.78 -5.03 -10.04
CA ASN A 86 12.22 -4.83 -10.15
C ASN A 86 12.79 -6.10 -10.81
N LYS A 87 13.34 -5.96 -12.02
CA LYS A 87 14.24 -6.99 -12.54
C LYS A 87 15.49 -6.86 -11.70
N GLU A 88 15.73 -7.83 -10.81
CA GLU A 88 17.06 -8.02 -10.26
C GLU A 88 18.01 -8.20 -11.46
N LEU A 89 19.04 -7.35 -11.51
CA LEU A 89 20.18 -7.45 -12.43
C LEU A 89 21.14 -8.50 -11.92
#